data_AF-X0U5X1-F1
#
_entry.id   AF-X0U5X1-F1
#
_cell.length_a   1.000
_cell.length_b   1.000
_cell.length_c   1.000
_cell.angle_alpha   90.00
_cell.angle_beta   90.00
_cell.angle_gamma   90.00
#
_symmetry.space_group_name_H-M   'P 1'
#
loop_
_entity.id
_entity.type
_entity.pdbx_description
1 polymer ?
#
loop_
_entity_poly.entity_id
_entity_poly.type
_entity_poly.pdbx_seq_one_letter_code
_entity_poly.pdbx_strand_id
1 'polypeptide(L)'
;MLGWRWVIKHQRTAAHTISLNILGTVLLLLPLLQIAWYQIRFRSTIAPLKDSDTQLSAIDPNSNTPDIYYIILDAYTRDDTMRSFYEFDNTPFLETLEDRGFYVARCSQSNYAKT
;
A
#
# COMPACT_ATOMS: atom_id res chain seq x y z
N MET A 1 2.06 -48.49 43.85
CA MET A 1 1.17 -48.36 42.67
C MET A 1 1.00 -46.93 42.13
N LEU A 2 1.82 -45.93 42.51
CA LEU A 2 1.70 -44.54 42.01
C LEU A 2 2.59 -44.24 40.78
N GLY A 3 3.78 -44.86 40.67
CA GLY A 3 4.75 -44.55 39.60
C GLY A 3 4.29 -44.89 38.18
N TRP A 4 3.54 -45.99 38.03
CA TRP A 4 3.03 -46.45 36.73
C TRP A 4 1.98 -45.50 36.12
N ARG A 5 1.19 -44.80 36.96
CA ARG A 5 0.19 -43.83 36.52
C ARG A 5 0.81 -42.51 36.05
N TRP A 6 2.00 -42.16 36.52
CA TRP A 6 2.68 -40.91 36.14
C TRP A 6 3.31 -41.01 34.74
N VAL A 7 3.93 -42.14 34.42
CA VAL A 7 4.53 -42.42 33.10
C VAL A 7 3.46 -42.47 31.99
N ILE A 8 2.31 -43.11 32.24
CA ILE A 8 1.19 -43.16 31.27
C ILE A 8 0.56 -41.77 31.08
N LYS A 9 0.49 -40.94 32.13
CA LYS A 9 -0.03 -39.57 32.05
C LYS A 9 0.90 -38.65 31.23
N HIS A 10 2.23 -38.82 31.35
CA HIS A 10 3.22 -38.08 30.58
C HIS A 10 3.25 -38.47 29.09
N GLN A 11 3.05 -39.75 28.76
CA GLN A 11 2.98 -40.21 27.36
C GLN A 11 1.68 -39.76 26.66
N ARG A 12 0.55 -39.66 27.37
CA ARG A 12 -0.72 -39.14 26.81
C ARG A 12 -0.66 -37.63 26.53
N THR A 13 0.00 -36.83 27.38
CA THR A 13 0.18 -35.40 27.12
C THR A 13 1.12 -35.14 25.95
N ALA A 14 2.15 -35.98 25.76
CA ALA A 14 3.07 -35.91 24.62
C ALA A 14 2.36 -36.12 23.27
N ALA A 15 1.42 -37.07 23.19
CA ALA A 15 0.64 -37.32 21.98
C ALA A 15 -0.23 -36.10 21.59
N HIS A 16 -0.85 -35.44 22.58
CA HIS A 16 -1.62 -34.22 22.34
C HIS A 16 -0.73 -33.03 21.93
N THR A 17 0.43 -32.85 22.56
CA THR A 17 1.38 -31.79 22.17
C THR A 17 1.93 -31.98 20.76
N ILE A 18 2.13 -33.23 20.31
CA ILE A 18 2.57 -33.53 18.94
C ILE A 18 1.51 -33.09 17.93
N SER A 19 0.23 -33.42 18.17
CA SER A 19 -0.85 -32.99 17.27
C SER A 19 -0.99 -31.46 17.18
N LEU A 20 -0.84 -30.75 18.31
CA LEU A 20 -0.86 -29.28 18.34
C LEU A 20 0.37 -28.68 17.64
N ASN A 21 1.56 -29.27 17.80
CA ASN A 21 2.77 -28.80 17.13
C ASN A 21 2.71 -29.01 15.61
N ILE A 22 2.17 -30.14 15.15
CA ILE A 22 1.96 -30.39 13.72
C ILE A 22 0.96 -29.37 13.17
N LEU A 23 -0.17 -29.17 13.84
CA LEU A 23 -1.18 -28.20 13.43
C LEU A 23 -0.61 -26.78 13.37
N GLY A 24 0.16 -26.37 14.38
CA GLY A 24 0.84 -25.06 14.40
C GLY A 24 1.87 -24.92 13.28
N THR A 25 2.63 -25.98 13.00
CA THR A 25 3.61 -26.00 11.90
C THR A 25 2.90 -25.86 10.54
N VAL A 26 1.79 -26.56 10.34
CA VAL A 26 0.96 -26.43 9.12
C VAL A 26 0.38 -25.01 9.00
N LEU A 27 -0.11 -24.44 10.10
CA LEU A 27 -0.63 -23.07 10.12
C LEU A 27 0.43 -22.03 9.73
N LEU A 28 1.69 -22.25 10.10
CA LEU A 28 2.80 -21.35 9.76
C LEU A 28 3.35 -21.61 8.35
N LEU A 29 3.36 -22.86 7.88
CA LEU A 29 3.84 -23.22 6.55
C LEU A 29 2.99 -22.61 5.43
N LEU A 30 1.67 -22.53 5.59
CA LEU A 30 0.77 -21.95 4.59
C LEU A 30 1.09 -20.49 4.24
N PRO A 31 1.17 -19.53 5.20
CA PRO A 31 1.53 -18.15 4.89
C PRO A 31 3.00 -18.01 4.44
N LEU A 32 3.92 -18.84 4.97
CA LEU A 32 5.32 -18.84 4.52
C LEU A 32 5.45 -19.21 3.04
N LEU A 33 4.71 -20.24 2.60
CA LEU A 33 4.67 -20.61 1.19
C LEU A 33 4.07 -19.48 0.35
N GLN A 34 2.95 -18.88 0.77
CA GLN A 34 2.37 -17.73 0.06
C GLN A 34 3.35 -16.57 -0.11
N ILE A 35 4.09 -16.21 0.95
CA ILE A 35 5.09 -15.13 0.91
C ILE A 35 6.24 -15.50 -0.03
N ALA A 36 6.73 -16.74 0.01
CA ALA A 36 7.78 -17.21 -0.89
C ALA A 36 7.34 -17.15 -2.36
N TRP A 37 6.13 -17.65 -2.67
CA TRP A 37 5.54 -17.55 -4.01
C TRP A 37 5.36 -16.09 -4.45
N TYR A 38 4.90 -15.23 -3.54
CA TYR A 38 4.76 -13.80 -3.81
C TYR A 38 6.10 -13.15 -4.12
N GLN A 39 7.16 -13.39 -3.34
CA GLN A 39 8.47 -12.79 -3.59
C GLN A 39 9.07 -13.22 -4.93
N ILE A 40 8.86 -14.47 -5.35
CA ILE A 40 9.31 -14.97 -6.66
C ILE A 40 8.54 -14.26 -7.78
N ARG A 41 7.22 -14.13 -7.68
CA ARG A 41 6.38 -13.46 -8.69
C ARG A 41 6.56 -11.94 -8.71
N PHE A 42 6.69 -11.31 -7.55
CA PHE A 42 6.85 -9.87 -7.39
C PHE A 42 8.13 -9.36 -8.04
N ARG A 43 9.22 -10.14 -7.97
CA ARG A 43 10.46 -9.85 -8.72
C ARG A 43 10.26 -9.87 -10.24
N SER A 44 9.24 -10.55 -10.75
CA SER A 44 8.89 -10.59 -12.18
C SER A 44 7.92 -9.48 -12.59
N THR A 45 7.06 -9.01 -11.68
CA THR A 45 6.07 -7.95 -11.94
C THR A 45 6.63 -6.54 -11.72
N ILE A 46 7.59 -6.38 -10.80
CA ILE A 46 8.44 -5.18 -10.69
C ILE A 46 9.78 -5.46 -11.40
N ALA A 47 9.70 -6.02 -12.60
CA ALA A 47 10.74 -5.72 -13.58
C ALA A 47 10.79 -4.18 -13.66
N PRO A 48 11.99 -3.58 -13.55
CA PRO A 48 12.14 -2.16 -13.30
C PRO A 48 11.31 -1.39 -14.33
N LEU A 49 10.71 -0.29 -13.89
CA LEU A 49 10.41 0.87 -14.72
C LEU A 49 11.73 1.40 -15.30
N LYS A 50 12.48 0.53 -15.99
CA LYS A 50 13.68 0.81 -16.74
C LYS A 50 13.14 1.39 -18.01
N ASP A 51 13.12 2.72 -18.01
CA ASP A 51 13.06 3.51 -19.20
C ASP A 51 11.92 3.06 -20.12
N SER A 52 10.70 3.32 -19.69
CA SER A 52 9.88 4.12 -20.60
C SER A 52 10.59 5.47 -20.74
N ASP A 53 11.72 5.47 -21.47
CA ASP A 53 12.05 6.54 -22.39
C ASP A 53 10.80 6.62 -23.27
N THR A 54 9.79 7.32 -22.77
CA THR A 54 9.00 8.17 -23.63
C THR A 54 10.04 8.86 -24.48
N GLN A 55 10.19 8.39 -25.73
CA GLN A 55 10.65 9.20 -26.81
C GLN A 55 9.65 10.36 -26.84
N LEU A 56 9.84 11.32 -25.93
CA LEU A 56 9.35 12.67 -26.04
C LEU A 56 9.92 13.06 -27.39
N SER A 57 9.05 13.01 -28.41
CA SER A 57 9.40 13.48 -29.74
C SER A 57 10.09 14.80 -29.51
N ALA A 58 11.37 14.87 -29.89
CA ALA A 58 12.25 15.96 -29.52
C ALA A 58 11.48 17.25 -29.76
N ILE A 59 11.09 17.91 -28.66
CA ILE A 59 10.40 19.20 -28.73
C ILE A 59 11.31 20.04 -29.61
N ASP A 60 10.77 20.58 -30.71
CA ASP A 60 11.57 21.41 -31.61
C ASP A 60 12.25 22.46 -30.72
N PRO A 61 13.59 22.51 -30.67
CA PRO A 61 14.30 23.45 -29.81
C PRO A 61 14.02 24.91 -30.17
N ASN A 62 13.41 25.16 -31.34
CA ASN A 62 12.93 26.48 -31.76
C ASN A 62 11.44 26.73 -31.44
N SER A 63 10.73 25.74 -30.90
CA SER A 63 9.35 25.93 -30.46
C SER A 63 9.35 26.63 -29.09
N ASN A 64 8.85 27.86 -29.06
CA ASN A 64 8.64 28.62 -27.82
C ASN A 64 7.41 28.08 -27.08
N THR A 65 7.46 26.80 -26.68
CA THR A 65 6.40 26.14 -25.93
C THR A 65 6.63 26.35 -24.43
N PRO A 66 5.57 26.60 -23.64
CA PRO A 66 5.72 26.77 -22.20
C PRO A 66 6.04 25.42 -21.53
N ASP A 67 6.84 25.47 -20.47
CA ASP A 67 7.07 24.31 -19.60
C ASP A 67 5.79 23.94 -18.85
N ILE A 68 5.46 22.64 -18.84
CA ILE A 68 4.28 22.11 -18.13
C ILE A 68 4.77 21.25 -16.97
N TYR A 69 4.46 21.67 -15.75
CA TYR A 69 4.77 20.93 -14.53
C TYR A 69 3.53 20.18 -14.03
N TYR A 70 3.65 18.87 -13.86
CA TYR A 70 2.60 18.04 -13.26
C TYR A 70 3.03 17.60 -11.84
N ILE A 71 2.42 18.21 -10.84
CA ILE A 71 2.70 17.96 -9.42
C ILE A 71 1.60 17.06 -8.87
N ILE A 72 1.94 15.82 -8.52
CA ILE A 72 1.02 14.85 -7.92
C ILE A 72 1.37 14.72 -6.45
N LEU A 73 0.45 15.15 -5.58
CA LEU A 73 0.61 15.04 -4.14
C LEU A 73 0.03 13.71 -3.66
N ASP A 74 0.76 13.03 -2.78
CA ASP A 74 0.27 11.81 -2.13
C ASP A 74 -0.67 12.16 -0.97
N ALA A 75 -1.80 11.45 -0.88
CA ALA A 75 -2.81 11.59 0.16
C ALA A 75 -3.35 13.03 0.42
N TYR A 76 -3.28 13.94 -0.55
CA TYR A 76 -3.89 15.26 -0.44
C TYR A 76 -5.41 15.17 -0.64
N THR A 77 -6.17 15.43 0.42
CA THR A 77 -7.64 15.31 0.41
C THR A 77 -8.35 16.62 0.05
N ARG A 78 -9.64 16.54 -0.24
CA ARG A 78 -10.47 17.70 -0.59
C ARG A 78 -10.76 18.57 0.64
N ASP A 79 -10.95 19.87 0.43
CA ASP A 79 -11.15 20.87 1.49
C ASP A 79 -12.36 20.57 2.40
N ASP A 80 -13.48 20.11 1.83
CA ASP A 80 -14.66 19.72 2.60
C ASP A 80 -14.40 18.51 3.52
N THR A 81 -13.59 17.56 3.07
CA THR A 81 -13.18 16.37 3.82
C THR A 81 -12.22 16.75 4.94
N MET A 82 -11.25 17.62 4.66
CA MET A 82 -10.37 18.20 5.68
C MET A 82 -11.17 18.88 6.78
N ARG A 83 -12.17 19.68 6.41
CA ARG A 83 -12.99 20.42 7.37
C ARG A 83 -13.89 19.52 8.19
N SER A 84 -14.52 18.53 7.59
CA SER A 84 -15.51 17.67 8.25
C SER A 84 -14.90 16.58 9.13
N PHE A 85 -13.78 15.98 8.73
CA PHE A 85 -13.18 14.86 9.44
C PHE A 85 -11.96 15.24 10.28
N TYR A 86 -11.27 16.33 9.92
CA TYR A 86 -10.03 16.74 10.57
C TYR A 86 -10.11 18.13 11.23
N GLU A 87 -11.28 18.78 11.21
CA GLU A 87 -11.50 20.14 11.72
C GLU A 87 -10.47 21.17 11.19
N PHE A 88 -9.94 20.89 10.00
CA PHE A 88 -8.88 21.70 9.39
C PHE A 88 -9.44 22.54 8.25
N ASP A 89 -9.24 23.86 8.34
CA ASP A 89 -9.65 24.80 7.31
C ASP A 89 -8.49 25.12 6.35
N ASN A 90 -8.55 24.52 5.15
CA ASN A 90 -7.55 24.74 4.10
C ASN A 90 -7.93 25.88 3.14
N THR A 91 -9.02 26.61 3.39
CA THR A 91 -9.50 27.70 2.52
C THR A 91 -8.42 28.75 2.23
N PRO A 92 -7.61 29.22 3.21
CA PRO A 92 -6.60 30.25 2.94
C PRO A 92 -5.54 29.83 1.91
N PHE A 93 -5.20 28.55 1.87
CA PHE A 93 -4.26 28.01 0.88
C PHE A 93 -4.86 28.00 -0.52
N LEU A 94 -6.13 27.57 -0.65
CA LEU A 94 -6.83 27.53 -1.93
C LEU A 94 -7.06 28.93 -2.49
N GLU A 95 -7.43 29.90 -1.65
CA GLU A 95 -7.58 31.31 -2.05
C GLU A 95 -6.24 31.87 -2.56
N THR A 96 -5.13 31.55 -1.89
CA THR A 96 -3.79 31.94 -2.35
C THR A 96 -3.43 31.35 -3.73
N LEU A 97 -3.94 30.17 -4.07
CA LEU A 97 -3.76 29.59 -5.40
C LEU A 97 -4.62 30.30 -6.44
N GLU A 98 -5.90 30.54 -6.12
CA GLU A 98 -6.83 31.28 -6.98
C GLU A 98 -6.29 32.70 -7.28
N ASP A 99 -5.77 33.40 -6.27
CA ASP A 99 -5.15 34.73 -6.40
C ASP A 99 -3.92 34.75 -7.31
N ARG A 100 -3.20 33.62 -7.41
CA ARG A 100 -2.07 33.45 -8.34
C ARG A 100 -2.51 33.06 -9.75
N GLY A 101 -3.82 32.96 -10.00
CA GLY A 101 -4.40 32.59 -11.28
C GLY A 101 -4.55 31.09 -11.49
N PHE A 102 -4.41 30.26 -10.45
CA PHE A 102 -4.70 28.83 -10.56
C PHE A 102 -6.21 28.59 -10.54
N TYR A 103 -6.65 27.61 -11.32
CA TYR A 103 -8.01 27.10 -11.26
C TYR A 103 -8.13 26.00 -10.20
N VAL A 104 -8.98 26.20 -9.20
CA VAL A 104 -9.25 25.22 -8.14
C VAL A 104 -10.58 24.50 -8.39
N ALA A 105 -10.49 23.23 -8.78
CA ALA A 105 -11.66 22.40 -9.05
C ALA A 105 -12.26 21.79 -7.76
N ARG A 106 -13.03 22.57 -7.00
CA ARG A 106 -13.57 22.19 -5.67
C ARG A 106 -14.44 20.92 -5.67
N CYS A 107 -15.09 20.57 -6.79
CA CYS A 107 -15.93 19.37 -6.89
C CYS A 107 -15.24 18.20 -7.60
N SER A 108 -13.93 18.27 -7.83
CA SER A 108 -13.18 17.18 -8.47
C SER A 108 -13.21 15.92 -7.61
N GLN A 109 -13.26 14.77 -8.27
CA GLN A 109 -13.26 13.45 -7.64
C GLN A 109 -12.25 12.57 -8.36
N SER A 110 -11.55 11.72 -7.62
CA SER A 110 -10.71 10.71 -8.21
C SER A 110 -11.58 9.67 -8.95
N ASN A 111 -10.98 9.00 -9.93
CA ASN A 111 -11.59 7.82 -10.55
C ASN A 111 -11.55 6.57 -9.64
N TYR A 112 -11.11 6.71 -8.38
CA TYR A 112 -11.02 5.64 -7.40
C TYR A 112 -11.97 5.93 -6.23
N ALA A 113 -12.97 5.07 -6.04
CA ALA A 113 -14.01 5.25 -5.02
C ALA A 113 -13.55 4.93 -3.58
N LYS A 114 -12.26 4.72 -3.32
CA LYS A 114 -11.79 4.16 -2.04
C LYS A 114 -10.44 4.74 -1.62
N THR A 115 -10.39 5.23 -0.39
CA THR A 115 -9.19 5.50 0.41
C THR A 115 -9.33 4.77 1.74
#